data_AF-A0A914GIZ9-F1
#
_entry.id   AF-A0A914GIZ9-F1
#
_cell.length_a   1.000
_cell.length_b   1.000
_cell.length_c   1.000
_cell.angle_alpha   90.00
_cell.angle_beta   90.00
_cell.angle_gamma   90.00
#
_symmetry.space_group_name_H-M   'P 1'
#
loop_
_entity.id
_entity.type
_entity.pdbx_description
1 polymer ?
#
loop_
_entity_poly.entity_id
_entity_poly.type
_entity_poly.pdbx_seq_one_letter_code
_entity_poly.pdbx_strand_id
1 'polypeptide(L)'
;MLDEISAFFENYGWYFFFASILFAYVFMKYLKPAIENFRQERYLTQIKKFDKNVSEKYGDKMKEAREKQYQQYLAEAAREQERAAEKRRLREEKDKEESFAETEKRRLREEKDKEESFAESNNGGNSLNSSKSFDPVDDPESYVLNKISTKKVLIFSKRSCPFCVKAKQALSSFRLTNDDYEVIELDDFVGKVGQKIQNVLQQITGVHSVPRVFINEQCIGGGDDTVTALRDGRLERWLREANAI
;
A
#
# COMPACT_ATOMS: atom_id res chain seq x y z
N MET A 1 -21.17 22.62 72.87
CA MET A 1 -20.52 22.28 71.59
C MET A 1 -19.11 22.88 71.47
N LEU A 2 -18.91 24.21 71.47
CA LEU A 2 -17.54 24.76 71.42
C LEU A 2 -16.74 24.49 72.72
N ASP A 3 -17.39 24.59 73.89
CA ASP A 3 -16.73 24.31 75.18
C ASP A 3 -16.43 22.83 75.43
N GLU A 4 -17.16 21.91 74.77
CA GLU A 4 -16.90 20.47 74.85
C GLU A 4 -15.70 20.07 73.97
N ILE A 5 -15.50 20.78 72.86
CA ILE A 5 -14.36 20.57 71.97
C ILE A 5 -13.06 21.08 72.60
N SER A 6 -13.08 22.24 73.26
CA SER A 6 -11.89 22.76 73.96
C SER A 6 -11.44 21.84 75.10
N ALA A 7 -12.37 21.35 75.92
CA ALA A 7 -12.08 20.39 77.00
C ALA A 7 -11.49 19.07 76.48
N PHE A 8 -11.88 18.64 75.27
CA PHE A 8 -11.29 17.48 74.62
C PHE A 8 -9.85 17.74 74.17
N PHE A 9 -9.56 18.90 73.59
CA PHE A 9 -8.19 19.27 73.19
C PHE A 9 -7.25 19.53 74.37
N GLU A 10 -7.75 20.03 75.49
CA GLU A 10 -6.93 20.22 76.71
C GLU A 10 -6.46 18.89 77.30
N ASN A 11 -7.32 17.86 77.27
CA ASN A 11 -6.97 16.54 77.80
C ASN A 11 -6.25 15.64 76.79
N TYR A 12 -6.58 15.75 75.49
CA TYR A 12 -6.09 14.82 74.47
C TYR A 12 -5.18 15.44 73.41
N GLY A 13 -5.01 16.76 73.39
CA GLY A 13 -4.22 17.46 72.37
C GLY A 13 -2.76 16.99 72.29
N TRP A 14 -2.15 16.65 73.43
CA TRP A 14 -0.80 16.10 73.48
C TRP A 14 -0.68 14.74 72.77
N TYR A 15 -1.68 13.86 72.90
CA TYR A 15 -1.67 12.58 72.20
C TYR A 15 -1.71 12.75 70.68
N PHE A 16 -2.46 13.73 70.17
CA PHE A 16 -2.46 14.05 68.74
C PHE A 16 -1.12 14.63 68.26
N PHE A 17 -0.48 15.48 69.07
CA PHE A 17 0.84 16.01 68.76
C PHE A 17 1.90 14.90 68.68
N PHE A 18 1.94 14.01 69.68
CA PHE A 18 2.87 12.87 69.68
C PHE A 18 2.53 11.85 68.59
N ALA A 19 1.24 11.57 68.33
CA ALA A 19 0.82 10.70 67.25
C ALA A 19 1.18 11.28 65.86
N SER A 20 1.04 12.59 65.67
CA SER A 20 1.44 13.28 64.44
C SER A 20 2.96 13.23 64.23
N ILE A 21 3.75 13.46 65.27
CA ILE A 21 5.21 13.34 65.23
C ILE A 21 5.63 11.90 64.94
N LEU A 22 5.03 10.91 65.60
CA LEU A 22 5.30 9.50 65.37
C LEU A 22 4.94 9.09 63.94
N PHE A 23 3.78 9.52 63.45
CA PHE A 23 3.36 9.28 62.08
C PHE A 23 4.32 9.92 61.08
N ALA A 24 4.73 11.18 61.30
CA ALA A 24 5.70 11.86 60.45
C ALA A 24 7.06 11.15 60.45
N TYR A 25 7.52 10.67 61.60
CA TYR A 25 8.75 9.89 61.71
C TYR A 25 8.67 8.58 60.93
N VAL A 26 7.59 7.81 61.10
CA VAL A 26 7.36 6.54 60.38
C VAL A 26 7.24 6.79 58.87
N PHE A 27 6.51 7.84 58.48
CA PHE A 27 6.35 8.22 57.08
C PHE A 27 7.68 8.59 56.43
N MET A 28 8.47 9.44 57.08
CA MET A 28 9.78 9.87 56.58
C MET A 28 10.78 8.71 56.52
N LYS A 29 10.78 7.82 57.52
CA LYS A 29 11.76 6.74 57.63
C LYS A 29 11.44 5.53 56.75
N TYR A 30 10.16 5.20 56.58
CA TYR A 30 9.76 3.94 55.92
C TYR A 30 8.98 4.16 54.63
N LEU A 31 8.02 5.09 54.59
CA LEU A 31 7.18 5.27 53.40
C LEU A 31 7.91 6.06 52.31
N LYS A 32 8.62 7.13 52.66
CA LYS A 32 9.33 7.99 51.69
C LYS A 32 10.35 7.24 50.81
N PRO A 33 11.29 6.44 51.36
CA PRO A 33 12.28 5.72 50.52
C PRO A 33 11.63 4.65 49.63
N ALA A 34 10.56 3.99 50.09
CA ALA A 34 9.84 3.01 49.28
C ALA A 34 9.14 3.67 48.07
N ILE A 35 8.52 4.84 48.28
CA ILE A 35 7.87 5.61 47.22
C ILE A 35 8.89 6.14 46.21
N GLU A 36 10.05 6.60 46.68
CA GLU A 36 11.13 7.11 45.81
C GLU A 36 11.75 5.99 44.95
N ASN A 37 12.02 4.82 45.52
CA ASN A 37 12.51 3.65 44.78
C ASN A 37 11.54 3.22 43.68
N PHE A 38 10.24 3.16 43.99
CA PHE A 38 9.22 2.79 43.01
C PHE A 38 9.10 3.81 41.87
N ARG A 39 9.29 5.10 42.18
CA ARG A 39 9.31 6.17 41.18
C ARG A 39 10.54 6.07 40.27
N GLN A 40 11.71 5.78 40.83
CA GLN A 40 12.96 5.61 40.07
C GLN A 40 12.92 4.40 39.14
N GLU A 41 12.39 3.26 39.57
CA GLU A 41 12.26 2.08 38.71
C GLU A 41 11.40 2.34 37.48
N ARG A 42 10.29 3.07 37.65
CA ARG A 42 9.45 3.49 36.52
C ARG A 42 10.17 4.44 35.56
N TYR A 43 10.99 5.35 36.09
CA TYR A 43 11.78 6.27 35.28
C TYR A 43 12.87 5.56 34.48
N LEU A 44 13.64 4.66 35.11
CA LEU A 44 14.68 3.87 34.44
C LEU A 44 14.09 2.93 33.39
N THR A 45 12.93 2.33 33.67
CA THR A 45 12.23 1.47 32.69
C THR A 45 11.77 2.25 31.47
N GLN A 46 11.31 3.49 31.64
CA GLN A 46 10.95 4.37 30.51
C GLN A 46 12.18 4.75 29.68
N ILE A 47 13.32 5.06 30.31
CA ILE A 47 14.55 5.39 29.59
C ILE A 47 15.08 4.19 28.80
N LYS A 48 15.06 2.98 29.37
CA LYS A 48 15.51 1.75 28.68
C LYS A 48 14.69 1.42 27.42
N LYS A 49 13.43 1.84 27.35
CA LYS A 49 12.60 1.68 26.13
C LYS A 49 13.08 2.53 24.96
N PHE A 50 13.83 3.61 25.23
CA PHE A 50 14.37 4.53 24.23
C PHE A 50 15.90 4.49 24.19
N ASP A 51 16.50 3.34 24.52
CA ASP A 51 17.94 3.19 24.44
C ASP A 51 18.39 3.18 22.96
N LYS A 52 19.02 4.29 22.55
CA LYS A 52 19.43 4.58 21.17
C LYS A 52 20.27 3.45 20.56
N ASN A 53 21.14 2.84 21.38
CA ASN A 53 22.03 1.75 21.00
C ASN A 53 21.31 0.48 20.55
N VAL A 54 20.15 0.17 21.16
CA VAL A 54 19.39 -1.02 20.81
C VAL A 54 18.74 -0.81 19.44
N SER A 55 18.12 0.36 19.22
CA SER A 55 17.50 0.70 17.93
C SER A 55 18.48 0.69 16.76
N GLU A 56 19.73 1.13 17.00
CA GLU A 56 20.79 1.19 15.99
C GLU A 56 21.23 -0.21 15.56
N LYS A 57 21.44 -1.12 16.52
CA LYS A 57 21.76 -2.53 16.25
C LYS A 57 20.66 -3.25 15.46
N TYR A 58 19.38 -2.98 15.76
CA TYR A 58 18.27 -3.51 14.97
C TYR A 58 18.21 -2.85 13.57
N GLY A 59 18.53 -1.56 13.46
CA GLY A 59 18.59 -0.84 12.20
C GLY A 59 19.62 -1.42 11.22
N ASP A 60 20.83 -1.72 11.69
CA ASP A 60 21.91 -2.20 10.81
C ASP A 60 21.66 -3.62 10.30
N LYS A 61 21.11 -4.51 11.14
CA LYS A 61 20.65 -5.84 10.69
C LYS A 61 19.58 -5.76 9.61
N MET A 62 18.68 -4.77 9.71
CA MET A 62 17.62 -4.55 8.71
C MET A 62 18.18 -3.99 7.40
N LYS A 63 19.21 -3.15 7.44
CA LYS A 63 19.91 -2.66 6.23
C LYS A 63 20.63 -3.81 5.52
N GLU A 64 21.39 -4.61 6.25
CA GLU A 64 22.13 -5.75 5.70
C GLU A 64 21.20 -6.78 5.05
N ALA A 65 20.07 -7.10 5.70
CA ALA A 65 19.06 -8.01 5.14
C ALA A 65 18.46 -7.45 3.84
N ARG A 66 18.17 -6.14 3.79
CA ARG A 66 17.62 -5.47 2.61
C ARG A 66 18.63 -5.45 1.46
N GLU A 67 19.90 -5.18 1.74
CA GLU A 67 20.97 -5.20 0.74
C GLU A 67 21.16 -6.60 0.17
N LYS A 68 21.17 -7.64 1.01
CA LYS A 68 21.24 -9.04 0.54
C LYS A 68 20.08 -9.40 -0.38
N GLN A 69 18.86 -9.00 -0.03
CA GLN A 69 17.68 -9.24 -0.85
C GLN A 69 17.75 -8.47 -2.19
N TYR A 70 18.23 -7.23 -2.16
CA TYR A 70 18.41 -6.43 -3.37
C TYR A 70 19.47 -7.03 -4.30
N GLN A 71 20.59 -7.49 -3.74
CA GLN A 71 21.66 -8.17 -4.50
C GLN A 71 21.16 -9.48 -5.12
N GLN A 72 20.35 -10.25 -4.38
CA GLN A 72 19.73 -11.47 -4.91
C GLN A 72 18.80 -11.18 -6.08
N TYR A 73 17.96 -10.14 -5.98
CA TYR A 73 17.09 -9.71 -7.06
C TYR A 73 17.87 -9.27 -8.30
N LEU A 74 18.93 -8.46 -8.13
CA LEU A 74 19.78 -8.04 -9.24
C LEU A 74 20.47 -9.23 -9.92
N ALA A 75 20.97 -10.18 -9.15
CA ALA A 75 21.60 -11.39 -9.68
C ALA A 75 20.60 -12.28 -10.44
N GLU A 76 19.36 -12.40 -9.95
CA GLU A 76 18.32 -13.17 -10.62
C GLU A 76 17.88 -12.50 -11.94
N ALA A 77 17.68 -11.18 -11.93
CA ALA A 77 17.37 -10.40 -13.12
C ALA A 77 18.48 -10.51 -14.18
N ALA A 78 19.76 -10.45 -13.77
CA ALA A 78 20.89 -10.62 -14.68
C ALA A 78 20.89 -12.03 -15.32
N ARG A 79 20.69 -13.09 -14.52
CA ARG A 79 20.58 -14.46 -15.03
C ARG A 79 19.41 -14.64 -15.99
N GLU A 80 18.29 -13.99 -15.73
CA GLU A 80 17.12 -14.03 -16.61
C GLU A 80 17.41 -13.32 -17.94
N GLN A 81 18.09 -12.17 -17.91
CA GLN A 81 18.54 -11.47 -19.11
C GLN A 81 19.52 -12.31 -19.93
N GLU A 82 20.48 -12.99 -19.29
CA GLU A 82 21.42 -13.88 -19.97
C GLU A 82 20.69 -15.05 -20.65
N ARG A 83 19.77 -15.72 -19.94
CA ARG A 83 18.94 -16.80 -20.52
C ARG A 83 18.08 -16.31 -21.68
N ALA A 84 17.52 -15.11 -21.58
CA ALA A 84 16.73 -14.50 -22.65
C ALA A 84 17.61 -14.17 -23.87
N ALA A 85 18.83 -13.65 -23.65
CA ALA A 85 19.80 -13.37 -24.70
C ALA A 85 20.29 -14.65 -25.40
N GLU A 86 20.57 -15.71 -24.63
CA GLU A 86 20.95 -17.03 -25.17
C GLU A 86 19.82 -17.63 -26.01
N LYS A 87 18.58 -17.63 -25.48
CA LYS A 87 17.40 -18.10 -26.22
C LYS A 87 17.18 -17.30 -27.50
N ARG A 88 17.47 -16.00 -27.49
CA ARG A 88 17.40 -15.16 -28.69
C ARG A 88 18.49 -15.54 -29.70
N ARG A 89 19.73 -15.76 -29.27
CA ARG A 89 20.82 -16.23 -30.16
C ARG A 89 20.49 -17.58 -30.80
N LEU A 90 19.98 -18.53 -30.03
CA LEU A 90 19.56 -19.84 -30.54
C LEU A 90 18.40 -19.74 -31.54
N ARG A 91 17.44 -18.82 -31.31
CA ARG A 91 16.37 -18.53 -32.28
C ARG A 91 16.94 -17.93 -33.56
N GLU A 92 17.81 -16.93 -33.45
CA GLU A 92 18.46 -16.32 -34.63
C GLU A 92 19.31 -17.34 -35.42
N GLU A 93 19.94 -18.30 -34.75
CA GLU A 93 20.69 -19.39 -35.39
C GLU A 93 19.76 -20.40 -36.08
N LYS A 94 18.66 -20.79 -35.42
CA LYS A 94 17.62 -21.62 -36.04
C LYS A 94 16.94 -20.93 -37.21
N ASP A 95 16.59 -19.65 -37.08
CA ASP A 95 15.98 -18.87 -38.16
C ASP A 95 16.94 -18.76 -39.35
N LYS A 96 18.26 -18.64 -39.10
CA LYS A 96 19.28 -18.69 -40.15
C LYS A 96 19.35 -20.07 -40.80
N GLU A 97 19.38 -21.14 -40.02
CA GLU A 97 19.42 -22.53 -40.51
C GLU A 97 18.15 -22.87 -41.32
N GLU A 98 16.97 -22.46 -40.83
CA GLU A 98 15.69 -22.58 -41.52
C GLU A 98 15.66 -21.73 -42.80
N SER A 99 16.16 -20.48 -42.76
CA SER A 99 16.24 -19.63 -43.96
C SER A 99 17.18 -20.22 -45.02
N PHE A 100 18.28 -20.85 -44.59
CA PHE A 100 19.21 -21.52 -45.48
C PHE A 100 18.58 -22.77 -46.09
N ALA A 101 17.94 -23.61 -45.27
CA ALA A 101 17.20 -24.79 -45.74
C ALA A 101 16.03 -24.45 -46.66
N GLU A 102 15.32 -23.34 -46.40
CA GLU A 102 14.23 -22.87 -47.26
C GLU A 102 14.75 -22.30 -48.57
N THR A 103 15.89 -21.60 -48.56
CA THR A 103 16.55 -21.13 -49.79
C THR A 103 17.02 -22.31 -50.64
N GLU A 104 17.59 -23.35 -50.03
CA GLU A 104 18.00 -24.59 -50.70
C GLU A 104 16.78 -25.32 -51.31
N LYS A 105 15.69 -25.48 -50.53
CA LYS A 105 14.43 -26.06 -51.01
C LYS A 105 13.80 -25.24 -52.12
N ARG A 106 13.85 -23.91 -52.04
CA ARG A 106 13.36 -23.01 -53.09
C ARG A 106 14.19 -23.16 -54.36
N ARG A 107 15.50 -23.32 -54.26
CA ARG A 107 16.37 -23.60 -55.42
C ARG A 107 16.00 -24.91 -56.10
N LEU A 108 15.77 -25.97 -55.30
CA LEU A 108 15.31 -27.28 -55.79
C LEU A 108 13.88 -27.22 -56.37
N ARG A 109 12.99 -26.42 -55.77
CA ARG A 109 11.64 -26.19 -56.29
C ARG A 109 11.67 -25.33 -57.55
N GLU A 110 12.49 -24.32 -57.67
CA GLU A 110 12.64 -23.53 -58.91
C GLU A 110 13.25 -24.35 -60.05
N GLU A 111 14.11 -25.34 -59.74
CA GLU A 111 14.54 -26.35 -60.71
C GLU A 111 13.39 -27.29 -61.13
N LYS A 112 12.46 -27.58 -60.21
CA LYS A 112 11.29 -28.44 -60.43
C LYS A 112 10.07 -27.72 -61.04
N ASP A 113 9.87 -26.46 -60.72
CA ASP A 113 8.80 -25.57 -61.19
C ASP A 113 9.15 -24.99 -62.58
N LYS A 114 10.42 -25.05 -63.00
CA LYS A 114 10.80 -24.98 -64.42
C LYS A 114 10.24 -26.16 -65.23
N GLU A 115 9.87 -27.28 -64.60
CA GLU A 115 9.11 -28.37 -65.23
C GLU A 115 7.58 -28.22 -65.03
N GLU A 116 7.10 -27.47 -64.02
CA GLU A 116 5.68 -27.41 -63.62
C GLU A 116 5.12 -25.97 -63.49
N SER A 117 5.37 -25.09 -64.46
CA SER A 117 4.73 -23.76 -64.49
C SER A 117 3.30 -23.84 -65.04
N PHE A 118 2.29 -24.15 -64.21
CA PHE A 118 0.89 -23.89 -64.55
C PHE A 118 -0.02 -23.78 -63.30
N ALA A 119 -0.73 -22.66 -63.20
CA ALA A 119 -1.91 -22.38 -62.36
C ALA A 119 -1.72 -21.74 -60.96
N GLU A 120 -1.91 -20.42 -60.96
CA GLU A 120 -2.42 -19.46 -59.96
C GLU A 120 -3.23 -20.01 -58.76
N SER A 121 -3.10 -19.52 -57.51
CA SER A 121 -3.15 -18.17 -56.88
C SER A 121 -4.53 -17.74 -56.32
N ASN A 122 -4.49 -17.35 -55.02
CA ASN A 122 -5.30 -16.37 -54.29
C ASN A 122 -6.75 -16.77 -53.90
N ASN A 123 -7.39 -16.27 -52.83
CA ASN A 123 -7.23 -15.02 -52.08
C ASN A 123 -7.93 -15.09 -50.69
N GLY A 124 -7.65 -14.12 -49.81
CA GLY A 124 -8.23 -13.98 -48.46
C GLY A 124 -9.43 -13.00 -48.32
N GLY A 125 -9.91 -12.85 -47.08
CA GLY A 125 -10.91 -11.88 -46.59
C GLY A 125 -10.89 -11.88 -45.03
N ASN A 126 -11.50 -10.98 -44.25
CA ASN A 126 -12.22 -9.74 -44.48
C ASN A 126 -12.40 -9.00 -43.12
N SER A 127 -12.79 -7.73 -43.23
CA SER A 127 -13.26 -6.70 -42.30
C SER A 127 -13.73 -7.03 -40.86
N LEU A 128 -13.32 -6.14 -39.95
CA LEU A 128 -13.84 -5.92 -38.60
C LEU A 128 -15.24 -5.29 -38.57
N ASN A 129 -15.96 -5.51 -37.47
CA ASN A 129 -16.80 -4.54 -36.77
C ASN A 129 -17.18 -5.09 -35.38
N SER A 130 -17.02 -4.32 -34.30
CA SER A 130 -17.82 -4.52 -33.08
C SER A 130 -17.94 -3.26 -32.23
N SER A 131 -19.16 -3.10 -31.70
CA SER A 131 -19.59 -2.21 -30.64
C SER A 131 -18.77 -2.40 -29.36
N LYS A 132 -18.12 -1.33 -28.88
CA LYS A 132 -17.22 -1.36 -27.72
C LYS A 132 -17.98 -1.60 -26.42
N SER A 133 -17.83 -2.79 -25.83
CA SER A 133 -17.93 -2.97 -24.38
C SER A 133 -16.67 -2.38 -23.73
N PHE A 134 -16.83 -1.71 -22.59
CA PHE A 134 -15.71 -1.09 -21.87
C PHE A 134 -15.05 -2.08 -20.92
N ASP A 135 -14.54 -3.17 -21.48
CA ASP A 135 -13.91 -4.22 -20.69
C ASP A 135 -12.47 -3.82 -20.32
N PRO A 136 -12.09 -3.89 -19.03
CA PRO A 136 -10.74 -3.50 -18.57
C PRO A 136 -9.63 -4.38 -19.15
N VAL A 137 -9.99 -5.51 -19.76
CA VAL A 137 -9.08 -6.43 -20.47
C VAL A 137 -8.56 -5.81 -21.75
N ASP A 138 -9.45 -5.18 -22.53
CA ASP A 138 -9.17 -4.64 -23.86
C ASP A 138 -8.61 -3.21 -23.78
N ASP A 139 -9.21 -2.36 -22.94
CA ASP A 139 -8.88 -0.94 -22.83
C ASP A 139 -8.89 -0.45 -21.36
N PRO A 140 -7.81 -0.69 -20.61
CA PRO A 140 -7.74 -0.36 -19.18
C PRO A 140 -7.71 1.14 -18.91
N GLU A 141 -7.16 1.94 -19.82
CA GLU A 141 -7.10 3.40 -19.66
C GLU A 141 -8.50 3.98 -19.62
N SER A 142 -9.26 3.62 -20.62
CA SER A 142 -10.53 4.24 -20.88
C SER A 142 -11.62 3.66 -19.93
N TYR A 143 -11.41 2.44 -19.41
CA TYR A 143 -12.14 1.89 -18.25
C TYR A 143 -11.94 2.74 -16.98
N VAL A 144 -10.68 3.08 -16.66
CA VAL A 144 -10.34 3.89 -15.48
C VAL A 144 -10.97 5.27 -15.59
N LEU A 145 -10.83 5.93 -16.74
CA LEU A 145 -11.42 7.26 -16.97
C LEU A 145 -12.95 7.23 -16.87
N ASN A 146 -13.60 6.21 -17.44
CA ASN A 146 -15.05 6.05 -17.31
C ASN A 146 -15.47 5.89 -15.85
N LYS A 147 -14.76 5.08 -15.06
CA LYS A 147 -15.06 4.89 -13.64
C LYS A 147 -14.87 6.16 -12.83
N ILE A 148 -13.79 6.91 -13.08
CA ILE A 148 -13.50 8.19 -12.42
C ILE A 148 -14.60 9.22 -12.70
N SER A 149 -15.11 9.27 -13.94
CA SER A 149 -16.16 10.23 -14.32
C SER A 149 -17.57 9.82 -13.88
N THR A 150 -17.84 8.52 -13.82
CA THR A 150 -19.18 8.02 -13.45
C THR A 150 -19.44 8.06 -11.95
N LYS A 151 -18.40 7.89 -11.12
CA LYS A 151 -18.53 7.78 -9.66
C LYS A 151 -18.02 9.03 -8.97
N LYS A 152 -18.85 9.60 -8.08
CA LYS A 152 -18.48 10.78 -7.28
C LYS A 152 -17.32 10.48 -6.33
N VAL A 153 -17.29 9.28 -5.76
CA VAL A 153 -16.24 8.81 -4.85
C VAL A 153 -15.77 7.44 -5.32
N LEU A 154 -14.50 7.32 -5.67
CA LEU A 154 -13.93 6.09 -6.20
C LEU A 154 -12.64 5.74 -5.47
N ILE A 155 -12.48 4.47 -5.09
CA ILE A 155 -11.23 3.95 -4.52
C ILE A 155 -10.71 2.81 -5.38
N PHE A 156 -9.50 2.97 -5.91
CA PHE A 156 -8.73 1.83 -6.41
C PHE A 156 -7.90 1.25 -5.26
N SER A 157 -8.10 -0.04 -4.98
CA SER A 157 -7.64 -0.72 -3.77
C SER A 157 -7.01 -2.08 -4.08
N LYS A 158 -6.35 -2.68 -3.08
CA LYS A 158 -6.05 -4.12 -3.03
C LYS A 158 -6.49 -4.68 -1.68
N ARG A 159 -7.05 -5.89 -1.63
CA ARG A 159 -7.63 -6.47 -0.40
C ARG A 159 -6.61 -6.60 0.74
N SER A 160 -5.37 -6.99 0.42
CA SER A 160 -4.28 -7.21 1.39
C SER A 160 -3.54 -5.94 1.81
N CYS A 161 -3.94 -4.75 1.35
CA CYS A 161 -3.21 -3.51 1.61
C CYS A 161 -3.71 -2.78 2.87
N PRO A 162 -2.86 -2.56 3.89
CA PRO A 162 -3.27 -1.88 5.12
C PRO A 162 -3.65 -0.41 4.90
N PHE A 163 -3.04 0.27 3.93
CA PHE A 163 -3.39 1.67 3.61
C PHE A 163 -4.74 1.78 2.90
N CYS A 164 -5.15 0.76 2.13
CA CYS A 164 -6.47 0.71 1.53
C CYS A 164 -7.57 0.57 2.59
N VAL A 165 -7.31 -0.22 3.63
CA VAL A 165 -8.22 -0.34 4.79
C VAL A 165 -8.42 1.02 5.47
N LYS A 166 -7.34 1.78 5.69
CA LYS A 166 -7.43 3.14 6.26
C LYS A 166 -8.32 4.08 5.44
N ALA A 167 -8.15 4.09 4.11
CA ALA A 167 -8.95 4.93 3.21
C ALA A 167 -10.45 4.57 3.28
N LYS A 168 -10.77 3.27 3.22
CA LYS A 168 -12.14 2.76 3.33
C LYS A 168 -12.77 3.10 4.68
N GLN A 169 -12.02 2.96 5.77
CA GLN A 169 -12.49 3.32 7.11
C GLN A 169 -12.77 4.82 7.24
N ALA A 170 -11.89 5.68 6.70
CA ALA A 170 -12.11 7.12 6.70
C ALA A 170 -13.42 7.49 5.99
N LEU A 171 -13.68 6.88 4.82
CA LEU A 171 -14.90 7.11 4.05
C LEU A 171 -16.15 6.47 4.66
N SER A 172 -16.01 5.35 5.40
CA SER A 172 -17.14 4.69 6.08
C SER A 172 -17.78 5.52 7.19
N SER A 173 -17.13 6.60 7.63
CA SER A 173 -17.71 7.54 8.60
C SER A 173 -18.84 8.39 8.00
N PHE A 174 -18.99 8.38 6.67
CA PHE A 174 -19.99 9.14 5.92
C PHE A 174 -21.06 8.23 5.33
N ARG A 175 -22.26 8.78 5.12
CA ARG A 175 -23.40 8.06 4.53
C ARG A 175 -23.35 8.12 3.00
N LEU A 176 -22.40 7.40 2.41
CA LEU A 176 -22.26 7.29 0.96
C LEU A 176 -23.23 6.22 0.39
N THR A 177 -23.84 6.52 -0.76
CA THR A 177 -24.71 5.57 -1.49
C THR A 177 -23.89 4.74 -2.47
N ASN A 178 -24.36 3.54 -2.83
CA ASN A 178 -23.68 2.68 -3.83
C ASN A 178 -23.64 3.30 -5.23
N ASP A 179 -24.55 4.25 -5.51
CA ASP A 179 -24.59 4.96 -6.79
C ASP A 179 -23.42 5.94 -6.90
N ASP A 180 -23.09 6.61 -5.80
CA ASP A 180 -22.05 7.64 -5.73
C ASP A 180 -20.66 7.11 -5.34
N TYR A 181 -20.61 5.96 -4.65
CA TYR A 181 -19.38 5.37 -4.10
C TYR A 181 -19.08 3.99 -4.66
N GLU A 182 -17.85 3.76 -5.13
CA GLU A 182 -17.38 2.45 -5.60
C GLU A 182 -15.95 2.16 -5.13
N VAL A 183 -15.69 0.89 -4.82
CA VAL A 183 -14.35 0.37 -4.53
C VAL A 183 -13.99 -0.67 -5.57
N ILE A 184 -12.90 -0.45 -6.29
CA ILE A 184 -12.36 -1.36 -7.28
C ILE A 184 -11.13 -2.05 -6.68
N GLU A 185 -11.25 -3.36 -6.42
CA GLU A 185 -10.14 -4.19 -5.95
C GLU A 185 -9.32 -4.68 -7.14
N LEU A 186 -8.09 -4.20 -7.27
CA LEU A 186 -7.21 -4.53 -8.40
C LEU A 186 -6.78 -6.00 -8.42
N ASP A 187 -6.83 -6.67 -7.28
CA ASP A 187 -6.52 -8.09 -7.10
C ASP A 187 -7.67 -9.04 -7.48
N ASP A 188 -8.88 -8.51 -7.72
CA ASP A 188 -10.00 -9.32 -8.23
C ASP A 188 -9.90 -9.56 -9.75
N PHE A 189 -9.11 -8.75 -10.46
CA PHE A 189 -8.93 -8.93 -11.90
C PHE A 189 -7.99 -10.08 -12.21
N VAL A 190 -8.38 -10.91 -13.18
CA VAL A 190 -7.58 -12.04 -13.64
C VAL A 190 -6.35 -11.56 -14.44
N GLY A 191 -5.23 -12.25 -14.24
CA GLY A 191 -4.01 -12.03 -15.03
C GLY A 191 -3.33 -10.69 -14.71
N LYS A 192 -2.97 -9.93 -15.76
CA LYS A 192 -2.21 -8.67 -15.63
C LYS A 192 -3.08 -7.41 -15.67
N VAL A 193 -4.40 -7.54 -15.71
CA VAL A 193 -5.33 -6.40 -15.88
C VAL A 193 -5.23 -5.41 -14.73
N GLY A 194 -5.23 -5.88 -13.48
CA GLY A 194 -5.04 -5.03 -12.31
C GLY A 194 -3.72 -4.24 -12.35
N GLN A 195 -2.65 -4.85 -12.86
CA GLN A 195 -1.35 -4.18 -13.03
C GLN A 195 -1.40 -3.12 -14.13
N LYS A 196 -2.11 -3.37 -15.24
CA LYS A 196 -2.31 -2.37 -16.31
C LYS A 196 -3.10 -1.17 -15.79
N ILE A 197 -4.18 -1.41 -15.04
CA ILE A 197 -4.95 -0.35 -14.36
C ILE A 197 -4.04 0.46 -13.43
N GLN A 198 -3.19 -0.21 -12.65
CA GLN A 198 -2.26 0.47 -11.75
C GLN A 198 -1.24 1.36 -12.50
N ASN A 199 -0.81 0.95 -13.69
CA ASN A 199 0.06 1.77 -14.53
C ASN A 199 -0.67 3.00 -15.09
N VAL A 200 -1.94 2.86 -15.49
CA VAL A 200 -2.80 3.99 -15.90
C VAL A 200 -2.95 4.97 -14.73
N LEU A 201 -3.23 4.48 -13.52
CA LEU A 201 -3.32 5.32 -12.33
C LEU A 201 -2.03 6.08 -12.04
N GLN A 202 -0.86 5.47 -12.31
CA GLN A 202 0.42 6.17 -12.21
C GLN A 202 0.54 7.29 -13.24
N GLN A 203 0.06 7.09 -14.48
CA GLN A 203 0.07 8.13 -15.51
C GLN A 203 -0.82 9.31 -15.14
N ILE A 204 -2.02 9.05 -14.62
CA ILE A 204 -3.01 10.08 -14.26
C ILE A 204 -2.61 10.83 -12.97
N THR A 205 -2.15 10.09 -11.96
CA THR A 205 -1.93 10.64 -10.60
C THR A 205 -0.47 10.91 -10.26
N GLY A 206 0.46 10.48 -11.12
CA GLY A 206 1.90 10.51 -10.87
C GLY A 206 2.41 9.44 -9.89
N VAL A 207 1.52 8.67 -9.26
CA VAL A 207 1.86 7.72 -8.19
C VAL A 207 1.32 6.33 -8.48
N HIS A 208 2.19 5.33 -8.38
CA HIS A 208 1.83 3.92 -8.66
C HIS A 208 1.10 3.23 -7.51
N SER A 209 1.25 3.69 -6.26
CA SER A 209 0.76 2.96 -5.09
C SER A 209 -0.75 3.00 -4.91
N VAL A 210 -1.32 1.90 -4.41
CA VAL A 210 -2.69 1.85 -3.88
C VAL A 210 -2.69 2.18 -2.38
N PRO A 211 -3.78 2.75 -1.83
CA PRO A 211 -4.98 3.17 -2.54
C PRO A 211 -4.77 4.43 -3.36
N ARG A 212 -5.58 4.61 -4.40
CA ARG A 212 -5.82 5.91 -5.05
C ARG A 212 -7.28 6.28 -4.85
N VAL A 213 -7.53 7.41 -4.20
CA VAL A 213 -8.88 7.90 -3.88
C VAL A 213 -9.20 9.10 -4.76
N PHE A 214 -10.36 9.05 -5.40
CA PHE A 214 -10.89 10.11 -6.24
C PHE A 214 -12.19 10.64 -5.66
N ILE A 215 -12.35 11.96 -5.66
CA ILE A 215 -13.60 12.65 -5.34
C ILE A 215 -13.86 13.66 -6.45
N ASN A 216 -15.03 13.58 -7.09
CA ASN A 216 -15.42 14.45 -8.20
C ASN A 216 -14.32 14.53 -9.29
N GLU A 217 -13.92 13.37 -9.80
CA GLU A 217 -12.86 13.18 -10.82
C GLU A 217 -11.43 13.56 -10.38
N GLN A 218 -11.25 14.20 -9.23
CA GLN A 218 -9.95 14.63 -8.73
C GLN A 218 -9.32 13.59 -7.80
N CYS A 219 -8.05 13.25 -8.04
CA CYS A 219 -7.28 12.42 -7.12
C CYS A 219 -6.91 13.21 -5.87
N ILE A 220 -7.38 12.77 -4.71
CA ILE A 220 -7.05 13.38 -3.42
C ILE A 220 -5.82 12.74 -2.74
N GLY A 221 -5.34 11.60 -3.28
CA GLY A 221 -4.13 10.93 -2.83
C GLY A 221 -4.36 9.48 -2.36
N GLY A 222 -3.58 9.08 -1.35
CA GLY A 222 -3.57 7.74 -0.78
C GLY A 222 -4.28 7.62 0.57
N GLY A 223 -3.98 6.54 1.28
CA GLY A 223 -4.66 6.21 2.55
C GLY A 223 -4.36 7.21 3.66
N ASP A 224 -3.10 7.59 3.82
CA ASP A 224 -2.72 8.57 4.85
C ASP A 224 -3.20 9.99 4.49
N ASP A 225 -3.21 10.35 3.20
CA ASP A 225 -3.77 11.62 2.72
C ASP A 225 -5.27 11.71 3.03
N THR A 226 -6.01 10.62 2.80
CA THR A 226 -7.46 10.53 3.06
C THR A 226 -7.75 10.66 4.56
N VAL A 227 -6.99 9.97 5.42
CA VAL A 227 -7.13 10.07 6.88
C VAL A 227 -6.78 11.47 7.38
N THR A 228 -5.77 12.11 6.80
CA THR A 228 -5.39 13.49 7.13
C THR A 228 -6.50 14.45 6.72
N ALA A 229 -7.04 14.32 5.51
CA ALA A 229 -8.15 15.14 5.04
C ALA A 229 -9.42 14.97 5.90
N LEU A 230 -9.67 13.77 6.44
CA LEU A 230 -10.75 13.54 7.41
C LEU A 230 -10.52 14.34 8.69
N ARG A 231 -9.31 14.28 9.26
CA ARG A 231 -8.95 15.02 10.50
C ARG A 231 -9.04 16.53 10.32
N ASP A 232 -8.63 17.02 9.15
CA ASP A 232 -8.64 18.44 8.82
C ASP A 232 -10.03 18.96 8.40
N GLY A 233 -11.05 18.10 8.31
CA GLY A 233 -12.39 18.45 7.82
C GLY A 233 -12.49 18.72 6.30
N ARG A 234 -11.37 18.61 5.57
CA ARG A 234 -11.34 18.79 4.11
C ARG A 234 -12.11 17.69 3.39
N LEU A 235 -12.05 16.46 3.89
CA LEU A 235 -12.74 15.33 3.29
C LEU A 235 -14.26 15.54 3.27
N GLU A 236 -14.84 15.98 4.39
CA GLU A 236 -16.27 16.28 4.46
C GLU A 236 -16.66 17.40 3.49
N ARG A 237 -15.85 18.45 3.40
CA ARG A 237 -16.08 19.56 2.46
C ARG A 237 -16.13 19.06 1.01
N TRP A 238 -15.15 18.28 0.58
CA TRP A 238 -15.10 17.74 -0.79
C TRP A 238 -16.28 16.83 -1.09
N LEU A 239 -16.69 16.01 -0.12
CA LEU A 239 -17.87 15.15 -0.28
C LEU A 239 -19.17 15.94 -0.43
N ARG A 240 -19.32 17.06 0.30
CA ARG A 240 -20.47 17.98 0.15
C ARG A 240 -20.45 18.69 -1.20
N GLU A 241 -19.29 19.18 -1.62
CA GLU A 241 -19.11 19.84 -2.93
C GLU A 241 -19.43 18.88 -4.08
N ALA A 242 -19.10 17.59 -3.93
CA ALA A 242 -19.44 16.55 -4.87
C ALA A 242 -20.93 16.14 -4.83
N ASN A 243 -21.71 16.61 -3.86
CA ASN A 243 -23.06 16.12 -3.54
C ASN A 243 -23.10 14.60 -3.29
N ALA A 244 -22.09 14.08 -2.60
CA ALA A 244 -22.01 12.67 -2.18
C ALA A 244 -22.58 12.44 -0.76
N ILE A 245 -22.75 13.52 0.02
CA ILE A 245 -23.29 13.54 1.40
C ILE A 245 -24.12 14.79 1.69
#